data_AF-W2WHH0-F1
#
_entry.id   AF-W2WHH0-F1
#
_cell.length_a   1.000
_cell.length_b   1.000
_cell.length_c   1.000
_cell.angle_alpha   90.00
_cell.angle_beta   90.00
_cell.angle_gamma   90.00
#
_symmetry.space_group_name_H-M   'P 1'
#
loop_
_entity.id
_entity.type
_entity.pdbx_description
1 polymer ?
#
loop_
_entity_poly.entity_id
_entity_poly.type
_entity_poly.pdbx_seq_one_letter_code
_entity_poly.pdbx_strand_id
1 'polypeptide(L)'
;MASLLDTLVGGYASLFCLNERRGSPQMSAKVHAPLERRSAPLQKKPTKLSINDRLRALIGDIISEEELEQRLSFGRVLGAGATSKVYEAVETSSGQRVSVKVFDKVSMVEARRSMVADGQYVREKAVHRVRRRLLKLVSELEISKSLDHPNIIKYLGAYETSHRICIVHELVEGSDLLEHLLENGKMPEDQAAGVFRQLLSALEYCHNRNIFHRDLKLENVMVTKDLKVKLIDFGLSEVVANPEQPLKTVCGTPLYCSPEILFLHATAQAAREGFRGGPADVWSVGVLIFALLTGCAPFDDSDFHRLRLDVSRNRINYPAYISDQAKGLLKNVLVTDPLMRPTATDLLSYGWFQDSPESESLSDNQEEDWLCTKRKTELNDDIRCRSLSCRRTTESDGTYSSSASLEDVSKRKLSSPTHFSSLEKEAVEGTTF
;
A
#
# COMPACT_ATOMS: atom_id res chain seq x y z
N MET A 1 19.71 12.52 -24.33
CA MET A 1 19.53 11.07 -24.11
C MET A 1 18.05 10.82 -23.89
N ALA A 2 17.40 9.97 -24.68
CA ALA A 2 16.01 9.59 -24.42
C ALA A 2 15.95 8.89 -23.06
N SER A 3 15.06 9.32 -22.17
CA SER A 3 14.90 8.69 -20.86
C SER A 3 14.48 7.22 -21.04
N LEU A 4 14.88 6.32 -20.14
CA LEU A 4 14.34 4.96 -20.08
C LEU A 4 12.79 4.99 -20.00
N LEU A 5 12.22 6.06 -19.42
CA LEU A 5 10.77 6.33 -19.43
C LEU A 5 10.23 6.65 -20.83
N ASP A 6 10.99 7.37 -21.66
CA ASP A 6 10.64 7.59 -23.07
C ASP A 6 10.69 6.29 -23.84
N THR A 7 11.59 5.37 -23.49
CA THR A 7 11.57 4.01 -24.07
C THR A 7 10.36 3.22 -23.59
N LEU A 8 9.90 3.41 -22.35
CA LEU A 8 8.74 2.74 -21.76
C LEU A 8 7.40 3.17 -22.36
N VAL A 9 7.27 4.44 -22.75
CA VAL A 9 6.02 5.03 -23.28
C VAL A 9 6.11 5.34 -24.78
N GLY A 10 7.32 5.43 -25.33
CA GLY A 10 7.62 5.75 -26.72
C GLY A 10 7.38 4.60 -27.67
N GLY A 11 6.66 4.92 -28.74
CA GLY A 11 6.23 3.99 -29.78
C GLY A 11 4.91 4.41 -30.45
N TYR A 12 4.12 5.28 -29.80
CA TYR A 12 2.79 5.68 -30.27
C TYR A 12 2.46 7.16 -30.02
N ALA A 13 3.40 8.08 -30.27
CA ALA A 13 3.14 9.53 -30.24
C ALA A 13 1.84 9.93 -30.98
N SER A 14 1.44 9.17 -32.01
CA SER A 14 0.19 9.35 -32.77
C SER A 14 -1.09 8.82 -32.11
N LEU A 15 -1.04 7.81 -31.21
CA LEU A 15 -2.23 7.37 -30.45
C LEU A 15 -2.54 8.31 -29.28
N PHE A 16 -1.56 9.09 -28.83
CA PHE A 16 -1.71 10.00 -27.68
C PHE A 16 -2.43 11.32 -27.99
N CYS A 17 -2.87 11.52 -29.25
CA CYS A 17 -3.71 12.65 -29.69
C CYS A 17 -5.15 12.25 -30.07
N LEU A 18 -5.63 11.06 -29.69
CA LEU A 18 -7.03 10.71 -29.90
C LEU A 18 -7.88 11.16 -28.72
N ASN A 19 -8.57 12.29 -28.93
CA ASN A 19 -9.77 12.68 -28.20
C ASN A 19 -10.67 11.46 -27.98
N GLU A 20 -11.25 11.37 -26.78
CA GLU A 20 -12.40 10.51 -26.50
C GLU A 20 -13.56 10.86 -27.45
N ARG A 21 -13.58 10.27 -28.64
CA ARG A 21 -14.77 10.13 -29.47
C ARG A 21 -15.07 8.64 -29.59
N ARG A 22 -15.71 8.08 -28.55
CA ARG A 22 -16.55 6.91 -28.73
C ARG A 22 -17.92 7.41 -29.22
N GLY A 23 -18.03 7.56 -30.54
CA GLY A 23 -19.31 7.69 -31.23
C GLY A 23 -19.48 6.48 -32.13
N SER A 24 -20.58 5.75 -31.95
CA SER A 24 -21.00 4.59 -32.74
C SER A 24 -21.05 4.92 -34.24
N PRO A 25 -20.72 3.99 -35.15
CA PRO A 25 -20.83 4.26 -36.58
C PRO A 25 -22.28 4.12 -37.03
N GLN A 26 -22.90 5.22 -37.45
CA GLN A 26 -24.07 5.19 -38.31
C GLN A 26 -23.73 5.78 -39.68
N MET A 27 -24.14 5.05 -40.71
CA MET A 27 -24.02 5.39 -42.12
C MET A 27 -25.00 6.49 -42.51
N SER A 28 -24.54 7.50 -43.26
CA SER A 28 -25.04 7.85 -44.61
C SER A 28 -24.61 9.26 -45.02
N ALA A 29 -24.38 9.40 -46.32
CA ALA A 29 -23.88 10.59 -46.99
C ALA A 29 -24.95 11.68 -47.16
N LYS A 30 -24.52 12.95 -47.18
CA LYS A 30 -24.88 13.93 -48.22
C LYS A 30 -24.03 15.20 -48.13
N VAL A 31 -23.66 15.67 -49.31
CA VAL A 31 -22.80 16.81 -49.65
C VAL A 31 -23.60 18.11 -49.59
N HIS A 32 -23.08 19.16 -48.96
CA HIS A 32 -23.36 20.57 -49.32
C HIS A 32 -22.22 21.52 -48.85
N ALA A 33 -22.08 22.61 -49.61
CA ALA A 33 -20.95 23.55 -49.76
C ALA A 33 -20.67 24.47 -48.53
N PRO A 34 -19.49 25.15 -48.47
CA PRO A 34 -19.02 25.83 -47.26
C PRO A 34 -19.57 27.27 -47.14
N LEU A 35 -20.10 27.60 -45.97
CA LEU A 35 -20.34 28.98 -45.52
C LEU A 35 -19.28 29.33 -44.47
N GLU A 36 -18.44 30.32 -44.79
CA GLU A 36 -17.44 30.88 -43.90
C GLU A 36 -18.07 31.42 -42.62
N ARG A 37 -17.75 30.81 -41.48
CA ARG A 37 -17.92 31.41 -40.16
C ARG A 37 -16.56 31.58 -39.51
N ARG A 38 -16.20 32.85 -39.27
CA ARG A 38 -15.03 33.28 -38.50
C ARG A 38 -14.95 32.49 -37.19
N SER A 39 -13.89 31.70 -37.01
CA SER A 39 -13.59 31.00 -35.78
C SER A 39 -13.06 31.98 -34.73
N ALA A 40 -13.75 32.08 -33.60
CA ALA A 40 -13.19 32.65 -32.39
C ALA A 40 -11.96 31.83 -31.94
N PRO A 41 -10.93 32.44 -31.33
CA PRO A 41 -9.74 31.71 -30.94
C PRO A 41 -10.08 30.62 -29.91
N LEU A 42 -9.78 29.38 -30.27
CA LEU A 42 -9.83 28.22 -29.39
C LEU A 42 -9.00 28.52 -28.13
N GLN A 43 -9.67 28.68 -27.00
CA GLN A 43 -9.01 28.57 -25.69
C GLN A 43 -8.35 27.19 -25.65
N LYS A 44 -7.01 27.17 -25.72
CA LYS A 44 -6.22 25.95 -25.55
C LYS A 44 -6.54 25.41 -24.16
N LYS A 45 -7.30 24.31 -24.08
CA LYS A 45 -7.42 23.52 -22.84
C LYS A 45 -6.00 23.20 -22.37
N PRO A 46 -5.67 23.35 -21.07
CA PRO A 46 -4.32 23.07 -20.58
C PRO A 46 -3.95 21.64 -20.95
N THR A 47 -2.87 21.50 -21.73
CA THR A 47 -2.29 20.20 -22.08
C THR A 47 -1.87 19.49 -20.81
N LYS A 48 -2.44 18.31 -20.53
CA LYS A 48 -2.01 17.46 -19.42
C LYS A 48 -0.51 17.23 -19.53
N LEU A 49 0.24 17.60 -18.48
CA LEU A 49 1.69 17.40 -18.38
C LEU A 49 2.06 15.94 -18.71
N SER A 50 3.20 15.73 -19.38
CA SER A 50 3.69 14.37 -19.59
C SER A 50 4.05 13.72 -18.24
N ILE A 51 4.15 12.39 -18.22
CA ILE A 51 4.55 11.67 -17.00
C ILE A 51 5.94 12.14 -16.53
N ASN A 52 6.86 12.38 -17.47
CA ASN A 52 8.19 12.89 -17.16
C ASN A 52 8.10 14.29 -16.56
N ASP A 53 7.31 15.20 -17.13
CA ASP A 53 7.20 16.57 -16.59
C ASP A 53 6.61 16.57 -15.18
N ARG A 54 5.66 15.66 -14.89
CA ARG A 54 5.14 15.46 -13.54
C ARG A 54 6.22 14.95 -12.58
N LEU A 55 7.01 13.96 -12.99
CA LEU A 55 8.13 13.46 -12.19
C LEU A 55 9.16 14.57 -11.92
N ARG A 56 9.49 15.40 -12.92
CA ARG A 56 10.36 16.57 -12.77
C ARG A 56 9.83 17.58 -11.78
N ALA A 57 8.54 17.89 -11.84
CA ALA A 57 7.92 18.81 -10.90
C ALA A 57 7.92 18.28 -9.46
N LEU A 58 7.88 16.95 -9.28
CA LEU A 58 7.81 16.32 -7.95
C LEU A 58 9.18 16.07 -7.32
N ILE A 59 10.12 15.55 -8.12
CA ILE A 59 11.44 15.05 -7.69
C ILE A 59 12.56 16.05 -7.99
N GLY A 60 12.48 16.75 -9.13
CA GLY A 60 13.56 17.55 -9.68
C GLY A 60 14.33 16.84 -10.80
N ASP A 61 15.58 17.23 -10.98
CA ASP A 61 16.45 16.71 -12.04
C ASP A 61 16.93 15.27 -11.78
N ILE A 62 17.30 14.56 -12.85
CA ILE A 62 17.84 13.19 -12.74
C ILE A 62 19.26 13.35 -12.24
N ILE A 63 19.60 12.60 -11.20
CA ILE A 63 20.95 12.52 -10.66
C ILE A 63 21.65 11.24 -11.18
N SER A 64 22.98 11.20 -11.09
CA SER A 64 23.72 9.98 -11.40
C SER A 64 23.59 8.94 -10.28
N GLU A 65 23.96 7.69 -10.55
CA GLU A 65 23.97 6.67 -9.50
C GLU A 65 25.05 6.97 -8.45
N GLU A 66 26.20 7.50 -8.87
CA GLU A 66 27.26 7.94 -7.96
C GLU A 66 26.79 9.08 -7.04
N GLU A 67 26.01 10.02 -7.56
CA GLU A 67 25.43 11.09 -6.75
C GLU A 67 24.37 10.56 -5.77
N LEU A 68 23.57 9.57 -6.17
CA LEU A 68 22.64 8.91 -5.27
C LEU A 68 23.37 8.18 -4.12
N GLU A 69 24.47 7.48 -4.42
CA GLU A 69 25.31 6.79 -3.43
C GLU A 69 26.06 7.75 -2.51
N GLN A 70 26.39 8.96 -2.98
CA GLN A 70 26.92 10.02 -2.13
C GLN A 70 25.87 10.57 -1.15
N ARG A 71 24.59 10.61 -1.55
CA ARG A 71 23.49 11.14 -0.73
C ARG A 71 22.91 10.12 0.25
N LEU A 72 22.84 8.85 -0.15
CA LEU A 72 22.21 7.76 0.60
C LEU A 72 23.13 6.53 0.68
N SER A 73 23.42 6.09 1.91
CA SER A 73 24.06 4.81 2.17
C SER A 73 22.99 3.74 2.41
N PHE A 74 22.77 2.85 1.43
CA PHE A 74 21.77 1.79 1.52
C PHE A 74 22.23 0.66 2.45
N GLY A 75 21.33 0.23 3.34
CA GLY A 75 21.49 -0.88 4.26
C GLY A 75 20.61 -2.08 3.89
N ARG A 76 20.04 -2.72 4.92
CA ARG A 76 19.24 -3.94 4.77
C ARG A 76 17.90 -3.69 4.06
N VAL A 77 17.36 -4.73 3.45
CA VAL A 77 15.98 -4.74 2.93
C VAL A 77 15.01 -4.84 4.10
N LEU A 78 14.06 -3.90 4.17
CA LEU A 78 12.96 -3.91 5.15
C LEU A 78 11.76 -4.69 4.61
N GLY A 79 11.46 -4.53 3.31
CA GLY A 79 10.35 -5.20 2.65
C GLY A 79 10.52 -5.31 1.14
N ALA A 80 9.86 -6.29 0.54
CA ALA A 80 9.84 -6.50 -0.91
C ALA A 80 8.39 -6.66 -1.39
N GLY A 81 7.98 -5.78 -2.30
CA GLY A 81 6.69 -5.83 -2.97
C GLY A 81 6.80 -6.27 -4.43
N ALA A 82 5.66 -6.39 -5.10
CA ALA A 82 5.62 -6.78 -6.51
C ALA A 82 6.25 -5.75 -7.46
N THR A 83 6.32 -4.48 -7.06
CA THR A 83 6.78 -3.37 -7.91
C THR A 83 7.89 -2.53 -7.30
N SER A 84 8.24 -2.76 -6.05
CA SER A 84 9.24 -1.97 -5.32
C SER A 84 9.90 -2.79 -4.23
N LYS A 85 11.06 -2.33 -3.79
CA LYS A 85 11.76 -2.84 -2.60
C LYS A 85 12.00 -1.68 -1.65
N VAL A 86 11.86 -1.94 -0.36
CA VAL A 86 12.07 -0.94 0.69
C VAL A 86 13.36 -1.28 1.42
N TYR A 87 14.25 -0.30 1.53
CA TYR A 87 15.55 -0.42 2.16
C TYR A 87 15.61 0.50 3.37
N GLU A 88 16.30 0.08 4.41
CA GLU A 88 16.88 1.02 5.36
C GLU A 88 18.04 1.74 4.68
N ALA A 89 18.20 3.04 4.91
CA ALA A 89 19.36 3.79 4.45
C ALA A 89 19.75 4.85 5.48
N VAL A 90 20.95 5.42 5.31
CA VAL A 90 21.42 6.58 6.07
C VAL A 90 21.62 7.74 5.09
N GLU A 91 21.01 8.88 5.37
CA GLU A 91 21.30 10.11 4.63
C GLU A 91 22.69 10.63 5.03
N THR A 92 23.59 10.73 4.06
CA THR A 92 25.01 11.02 4.31
C THR A 92 25.23 12.42 4.90
N SER A 93 24.40 13.40 4.55
CA SER A 93 24.54 14.79 4.99
C SER A 93 24.15 15.00 6.46
N SER A 94 23.10 14.30 6.93
CA SER A 94 22.53 14.46 8.27
C SER A 94 22.91 13.33 9.22
N GLY A 95 23.33 12.18 8.70
CA GLY A 95 23.45 10.93 9.44
C GLY A 95 22.11 10.30 9.83
N GLN A 96 20.99 10.84 9.35
CA GLN A 96 19.65 10.37 9.70
C GLN A 96 19.37 9.01 9.05
N ARG A 97 18.87 8.06 9.84
CA ARG A 97 18.33 6.79 9.34
C ARG A 97 16.95 7.01 8.71
N VAL A 98 16.76 6.48 7.51
CA VAL A 98 15.56 6.66 6.68
C VAL A 98 15.12 5.33 6.07
N SER A 99 13.87 5.30 5.61
CA SER A 99 13.33 4.22 4.79
C SER A 99 13.28 4.68 3.32
N VAL A 100 13.75 3.86 2.39
CA VAL A 100 13.83 4.19 0.97
C VAL A 100 13.09 3.16 0.14
N LYS A 101 11.95 3.54 -0.43
CA LYS A 101 11.19 2.72 -1.38
C LYS A 101 11.74 2.92 -2.79
N VAL A 102 12.32 1.86 -3.35
CA VAL A 102 13.01 1.85 -4.64
C VAL A 102 12.14 1.17 -5.69
N PHE A 103 11.90 1.87 -6.79
CA PHE A 103 11.21 1.39 -7.99
C PHE A 103 12.20 1.27 -9.13
N ASP A 104 12.40 0.05 -9.64
CA ASP A 104 13.32 -0.22 -10.73
C ASP A 104 12.65 0.02 -12.10
N LYS A 105 13.17 1.01 -12.84
CA LYS A 105 12.71 1.35 -14.20
C LYS A 105 13.11 0.28 -15.22
N VAL A 106 14.26 -0.36 -15.04
CA VAL A 106 14.76 -1.42 -15.93
C VAL A 106 13.85 -2.64 -15.84
N SER A 107 13.51 -3.08 -14.63
CA SER A 107 12.52 -4.14 -14.40
C SER A 107 11.18 -3.83 -15.09
N MET A 108 10.74 -2.57 -15.11
CA MET A 108 9.53 -2.17 -15.84
C MET A 108 9.67 -2.29 -17.37
N VAL A 109 10.87 -2.03 -17.91
CA VAL A 109 11.19 -2.18 -19.34
C VAL A 109 11.25 -3.65 -19.73
N GLU A 110 11.91 -4.48 -18.92
CA GLU A 110 12.05 -5.91 -19.16
C GLU A 110 10.70 -6.62 -19.08
N ALA A 111 9.88 -6.28 -18.09
CA ALA A 111 8.50 -6.77 -18.01
C ALA A 111 7.69 -6.43 -19.27
N ARG A 112 7.91 -5.26 -19.89
CA ARG A 112 7.29 -4.92 -21.17
C ARG A 112 7.80 -5.81 -22.30
N ARG A 113 9.12 -6.05 -22.38
CA ARG A 113 9.72 -6.88 -23.45
C ARG A 113 9.25 -8.31 -23.37
N SER A 114 9.27 -8.91 -22.17
CA SER A 114 8.78 -10.28 -21.93
C SER A 114 7.30 -10.43 -22.32
N MET A 115 6.42 -9.51 -21.91
CA MET A 115 5.00 -9.57 -22.31
C MET A 115 4.77 -9.55 -23.83
N VAL A 116 5.61 -8.83 -24.57
CA VAL A 116 5.54 -8.79 -26.04
C VAL A 116 6.09 -10.08 -26.65
N ALA A 117 7.11 -10.68 -26.04
CA ALA A 117 7.73 -11.93 -26.50
C ALA A 117 6.81 -13.15 -26.29
N ASP A 118 6.03 -13.18 -25.22
CA ASP A 118 5.14 -14.30 -24.87
C ASP A 118 3.92 -14.46 -25.80
N GLY A 119 3.78 -13.61 -26.83
CA GLY A 119 2.72 -13.70 -27.86
C GLY A 119 1.30 -13.42 -27.36
N GLN A 120 1.05 -13.49 -26.05
CA GLN A 120 -0.24 -13.26 -25.41
C GLN A 120 -0.67 -11.79 -25.38
N TYR A 121 0.27 -10.85 -25.46
CA TYR A 121 -0.03 -9.41 -25.38
C TYR A 121 0.33 -8.66 -26.66
N VAL A 122 -0.67 -7.99 -27.23
CA VAL A 122 -0.45 -6.95 -28.24
C VAL A 122 0.44 -5.87 -27.64
N ARG A 123 1.45 -5.40 -28.39
CA ARG A 123 2.43 -4.37 -28.00
C ARG A 123 1.78 -3.16 -27.31
N GLU A 124 0.61 -2.75 -27.78
CA GLU A 124 -0.21 -1.68 -27.20
C GLU A 124 -0.67 -1.95 -25.75
N LYS A 125 -1.15 -3.16 -25.45
CA LYS A 125 -1.58 -3.55 -24.09
C LYS A 125 -0.40 -3.53 -23.09
N ALA A 126 0.80 -3.94 -23.52
CA ALA A 126 2.00 -3.90 -22.69
C ALA A 126 2.41 -2.46 -22.35
N VAL A 127 2.36 -1.54 -23.33
CA VAL A 127 2.61 -0.10 -23.11
C VAL A 127 1.58 0.48 -22.13
N HIS A 128 0.29 0.17 -22.29
CA HIS A 128 -0.73 0.63 -21.35
C HIS A 128 -0.52 0.10 -19.92
N ARG A 129 -0.01 -1.13 -19.75
CA ARG A 129 0.28 -1.68 -18.42
C ARG A 129 1.42 -0.93 -17.73
N VAL A 130 2.52 -0.67 -18.44
CA VAL A 130 3.64 0.11 -17.88
C VAL A 130 3.22 1.55 -17.59
N ARG A 131 2.50 2.19 -18.52
CA ARG A 131 1.98 3.55 -18.31
C ARG A 131 1.11 3.61 -17.05
N ARG A 132 0.22 2.64 -16.83
CA ARG A 132 -0.58 2.58 -15.59
C ARG A 132 0.28 2.44 -14.34
N ARG A 133 1.34 1.61 -14.37
CA ARG A 133 2.28 1.48 -13.24
C ARG A 133 2.99 2.81 -12.94
N LEU A 134 3.49 3.50 -13.96
CA LEU A 134 4.13 4.81 -13.80
C LEU A 134 3.14 5.86 -13.26
N LEU A 135 1.90 5.87 -13.76
CA LEU A 135 0.87 6.78 -13.25
C LEU A 135 0.55 6.51 -11.77
N LYS A 136 0.53 5.24 -11.34
CA LYS A 136 0.38 4.89 -9.92
C LYS A 136 1.55 5.39 -9.08
N LEU A 137 2.78 5.20 -9.55
CA LEU A 137 3.97 5.71 -8.85
C LEU A 137 3.93 7.24 -8.71
N VAL A 138 3.60 7.96 -9.78
CA VAL A 138 3.45 9.42 -9.73
C VAL A 138 2.35 9.82 -8.74
N SER A 139 1.22 9.11 -8.74
CA SER A 139 0.13 9.35 -7.78
C SER A 139 0.57 9.08 -6.35
N GLU A 140 1.31 8.01 -6.10
CA GLU A 140 1.85 7.67 -4.78
C GLU A 140 2.81 8.76 -4.28
N LEU A 141 3.67 9.28 -5.16
CA LEU A 141 4.57 10.37 -4.84
C LEU A 141 3.83 11.69 -4.55
N GLU A 142 2.82 12.03 -5.37
CA GLU A 142 1.96 13.21 -5.16
C GLU A 142 1.23 13.13 -3.81
N ILE A 143 0.61 11.98 -3.53
CA ILE A 143 -0.10 11.73 -2.27
C ILE A 143 0.90 11.83 -1.12
N SER A 144 1.99 11.05 -1.15
CA SER A 144 2.97 11.01 -0.06
C SER A 144 3.55 12.39 0.26
N LYS A 145 3.82 13.22 -0.76
CA LYS A 145 4.32 14.60 -0.59
C LYS A 145 3.26 15.57 -0.01
N SER A 146 1.98 15.27 -0.17
CA SER A 146 0.86 16.11 0.30
C SER A 146 0.39 15.81 1.72
N LEU A 147 0.83 14.70 2.31
CA LEU A 147 0.41 14.24 3.63
C LEU A 147 1.43 14.67 4.69
N ASP A 148 0.93 15.26 5.78
CA ASP A 148 1.72 15.59 6.97
C ASP A 148 0.83 15.39 8.21
N HIS A 149 1.01 14.24 8.86
CA HIS A 149 0.20 13.81 10.00
C HIS A 149 1.03 12.91 10.91
N PRO A 150 0.96 13.03 12.25
CA PRO A 150 1.78 12.23 13.17
C PRO A 150 1.64 10.72 12.97
N ASN A 151 0.44 10.25 12.59
CA ASN A 151 0.14 8.83 12.37
C ASN A 151 0.24 8.36 10.90
N ILE A 152 0.84 9.16 10.01
CA ILE A 152 1.16 8.78 8.63
C ILE A 152 2.68 8.84 8.45
N ILE A 153 3.24 7.91 7.68
CA ILE A 153 4.67 7.93 7.38
C ILE A 153 5.07 9.22 6.65
N LYS A 154 6.04 9.93 7.21
CA LYS A 154 6.50 11.22 6.70
C LYS A 154 7.33 11.05 5.43
N TYR A 155 6.96 11.79 4.39
CA TYR A 155 7.78 11.98 3.19
C TYR A 155 8.95 12.93 3.50
N LEU A 156 10.17 12.50 3.19
CA LEU A 156 11.40 13.29 3.39
C LEU A 156 12.00 13.78 2.07
N GLY A 157 11.75 13.07 0.97
CA GLY A 157 12.29 13.44 -0.33
C GLY A 157 12.12 12.33 -1.36
N ALA A 158 12.63 12.58 -2.56
CA ALA A 158 12.70 11.59 -3.60
C ALA A 158 13.92 11.86 -4.49
N TYR A 159 14.42 10.81 -5.14
CA TYR A 159 15.48 10.89 -6.12
C TYR A 159 15.11 10.08 -7.35
N GLU A 160 15.59 10.53 -8.50
CA GLU A 160 15.42 9.84 -9.78
C GLU A 160 16.79 9.67 -10.43
N THR A 161 17.15 8.44 -10.77
CA THR A 161 18.33 8.14 -11.60
C THR A 161 17.89 7.67 -12.98
N SER A 162 18.83 7.30 -13.85
CA SER A 162 18.51 6.59 -15.09
C SER A 162 17.78 5.26 -14.85
N HIS A 163 18.09 4.55 -13.75
CA HIS A 163 17.62 3.18 -13.52
C HIS A 163 16.52 3.05 -12.47
N ARG A 164 16.40 3.98 -11.52
CA ARG A 164 15.47 3.85 -10.40
C ARG A 164 14.80 5.16 -10.01
N ILE A 165 13.65 5.03 -9.35
CA ILE A 165 13.01 6.11 -8.60
C ILE A 165 13.04 5.69 -7.14
N CYS A 166 13.51 6.58 -6.26
CA CYS A 166 13.61 6.37 -4.83
C CYS A 166 12.69 7.37 -4.13
N ILE A 167 11.77 6.87 -3.30
CA ILE A 167 10.98 7.70 -2.38
C ILE A 167 11.59 7.52 -0.99
N VAL A 168 11.96 8.61 -0.35
CA VAL A 168 12.59 8.64 0.97
C VAL A 168 11.54 9.03 2.01
N HIS A 169 11.41 8.20 3.03
CA HIS A 169 10.47 8.32 4.13
C HIS A 169 11.20 8.28 5.47
N GLU A 170 10.54 8.75 6.53
CA GLU A 170 11.02 8.47 7.89
C GLU A 170 11.16 6.96 8.12
N LEU A 171 12.18 6.56 8.89
CA LEU A 171 12.29 5.19 9.34
C LEU A 171 11.44 5.01 10.60
N VAL A 172 10.51 4.05 10.56
CA VAL A 172 9.70 3.69 11.72
C VAL A 172 10.37 2.53 12.45
N GLU A 173 10.76 2.75 13.70
CA GLU A 173 11.37 1.72 14.55
C GLU A 173 10.29 0.89 15.25
N GLY A 174 9.90 -0.21 14.62
CA GLY A 174 8.84 -1.09 15.09
C GLY A 174 8.60 -2.23 14.13
N SER A 175 7.43 -2.86 14.28
CA SER A 175 6.95 -3.91 13.38
C SER A 175 5.67 -3.45 12.69
N ASP A 176 5.24 -4.15 11.65
CA ASP A 176 3.85 -4.04 11.22
C ASP A 176 2.90 -4.78 12.18
N LEU A 177 1.59 -4.51 12.11
CA LEU A 177 0.61 -5.14 12.99
C LEU A 177 0.49 -6.65 12.75
N LEU A 178 0.84 -7.16 11.56
CA LEU A 178 0.81 -8.60 11.28
C LEU A 178 1.95 -9.29 12.01
N GLU A 179 3.17 -8.77 11.90
CA GLU A 179 4.34 -9.24 12.66
C GLU A 179 4.07 -9.14 14.16
N HIS A 180 3.51 -8.04 14.65
CA HIS A 180 3.10 -7.90 16.05
C HIS A 180 2.13 -9.00 16.49
N LEU A 181 1.08 -9.26 15.71
CA LEU A 181 0.09 -10.31 16.00
C LEU A 181 0.70 -11.71 15.98
N LEU A 182 1.63 -11.98 15.06
CA LEU A 182 2.30 -13.28 14.95
C LEU A 182 3.28 -13.53 16.11
N GLU A 183 3.92 -12.48 16.63
CA GLU A 183 4.89 -12.58 17.71
C GLU A 183 4.25 -12.57 19.10
N ASN A 184 3.23 -11.74 19.31
CA ASN A 184 2.62 -11.51 20.63
C ASN A 184 1.24 -12.17 20.79
N GLY A 185 0.63 -12.63 19.70
CA GLY A 185 -0.75 -13.10 19.69
C GLY A 185 -1.75 -11.94 19.67
N LYS A 186 -2.94 -12.21 20.20
CA LYS A 186 -4.07 -11.25 20.20
C LYS A 186 -3.71 -10.00 20.98
N MET A 187 -4.14 -8.84 20.49
CA MET A 187 -3.94 -7.57 21.18
C MET A 187 -5.06 -7.34 22.21
N PRO A 188 -4.74 -6.96 23.46
CA PRO A 188 -5.73 -6.50 24.44
C PRO A 188 -6.58 -5.34 23.91
N GLU A 189 -7.87 -5.29 24.27
CA GLU A 189 -8.81 -4.31 23.71
C GLU A 189 -8.44 -2.86 23.99
N ASP A 190 -7.92 -2.56 25.17
CA ASP A 190 -7.43 -1.24 25.58
C ASP A 190 -6.27 -0.76 24.70
N GLN A 191 -5.30 -1.64 24.43
CA GLN A 191 -4.18 -1.35 23.53
C GLN A 191 -4.67 -1.21 22.09
N ALA A 192 -5.55 -2.11 21.63
CA ALA A 192 -6.13 -2.06 20.31
C ALA A 192 -6.91 -0.76 20.10
N ALA A 193 -7.71 -0.32 21.08
CA ALA A 193 -8.43 0.95 21.01
C ALA A 193 -7.47 2.14 20.82
N GLY A 194 -6.36 2.18 21.57
CA GLY A 194 -5.33 3.21 21.41
C GLY A 194 -4.64 3.21 20.03
N VAL A 195 -4.37 2.03 19.47
CA VAL A 195 -3.81 1.85 18.12
C VAL A 195 -4.82 2.31 17.06
N PHE A 196 -6.06 1.86 17.14
CA PHE A 196 -7.07 2.16 16.13
C PHE A 196 -7.58 3.60 16.21
N ARG A 197 -7.55 4.26 17.38
CA ARG A 197 -7.81 5.70 17.49
C ARG A 197 -6.80 6.52 16.69
N GLN A 198 -5.51 6.16 16.77
CA GLN A 198 -4.45 6.78 15.96
C GLN A 198 -4.61 6.50 14.46
N LEU A 199 -4.97 5.26 14.09
CA LEU A 199 -5.24 4.91 12.69
C LEU A 199 -6.45 5.68 12.13
N LEU A 200 -7.53 5.77 12.90
CA LEU A 200 -8.73 6.53 12.51
C LEU A 200 -8.43 8.03 12.37
N SER A 201 -7.59 8.59 13.24
CA SER A 201 -7.11 9.98 13.09
C SER A 201 -6.35 10.19 11.77
N ALA A 202 -5.47 9.25 11.37
CA ALA A 202 -4.83 9.29 10.06
C ALA A 202 -5.83 9.19 8.89
N LEU A 203 -6.83 8.31 9.00
CA LEU A 203 -7.84 8.13 7.96
C LEU A 203 -8.77 9.33 7.82
N GLU A 204 -9.22 9.92 8.93
CA GLU A 204 -9.97 11.17 8.94
C GLU A 204 -9.18 12.27 8.21
N TYR A 205 -7.89 12.43 8.53
CA TYR A 205 -7.01 13.39 7.86
C TYR A 205 -6.98 13.19 6.34
N CYS A 206 -6.88 11.94 5.87
CA CYS A 206 -6.88 11.58 4.45
C CYS A 206 -8.26 11.80 3.80
N HIS A 207 -9.33 11.33 4.42
CA HIS A 207 -10.69 11.41 3.89
C HIS A 207 -11.16 12.87 3.75
N ASN A 208 -10.79 13.75 4.68
CA ASN A 208 -11.03 15.20 4.60
C ASN A 208 -10.29 15.87 3.42
N ARG A 209 -9.29 15.21 2.84
CA ARG A 209 -8.55 15.63 1.64
C ARG A 209 -8.97 14.85 0.40
N ASN A 210 -10.03 14.06 0.47
CA ASN A 210 -10.51 13.18 -0.59
C ASN A 210 -9.47 12.14 -1.05
N ILE A 211 -8.61 11.71 -0.12
CA ILE A 211 -7.61 10.67 -0.33
C ILE A 211 -8.11 9.40 0.33
N PHE A 212 -8.32 8.34 -0.45
CA PHE A 212 -8.75 7.03 0.07
C PHE A 212 -7.62 6.02 -0.03
N HIS A 213 -7.38 5.27 1.05
CA HIS A 213 -6.21 4.39 1.16
C HIS A 213 -6.35 3.15 0.26
N ARG A 214 -7.50 2.46 0.34
CA ARG A 214 -7.94 1.34 -0.52
C ARG A 214 -7.12 0.05 -0.45
N ASP A 215 -6.13 -0.01 0.43
CA ASP A 215 -5.38 -1.24 0.76
C ASP A 215 -5.02 -1.27 2.25
N LEU A 216 -5.99 -0.99 3.12
CA LEU A 216 -5.78 -1.14 4.57
C LEU A 216 -5.70 -2.62 4.91
N LYS A 217 -4.58 -3.00 5.51
CA LYS A 217 -4.25 -4.36 5.95
C LYS A 217 -3.22 -4.27 7.08
N LEU A 218 -3.06 -5.35 7.83
CA LEU A 218 -2.17 -5.36 9.00
C LEU A 218 -0.72 -5.01 8.63
N GLU A 219 -0.27 -5.42 7.44
CA GLU A 219 1.08 -5.14 6.93
C GLU A 219 1.32 -3.65 6.61
N ASN A 220 0.26 -2.87 6.40
CA ASN A 220 0.35 -1.46 6.05
C ASN A 220 0.18 -0.52 7.27
N VAL A 221 0.13 -1.08 8.48
CA VAL A 221 0.06 -0.30 9.72
C VAL A 221 1.26 -0.68 10.59
N MET A 222 2.19 0.24 10.74
CA MET A 222 3.35 0.06 11.62
C MET A 222 3.03 0.51 13.03
N VAL A 223 3.59 -0.21 14.01
CA VAL A 223 3.49 0.08 15.43
C VAL A 223 4.87 0.08 16.07
N THR A 224 5.21 1.13 16.80
CA THR A 224 6.46 1.20 17.59
C THR A 224 6.31 0.45 18.91
N LYS A 225 7.41 0.30 19.65
CA LYS A 225 7.37 -0.29 21.00
C LYS A 225 6.42 0.45 21.95
N ASP A 226 6.32 1.77 21.79
CA ASP A 226 5.44 2.64 22.59
C ASP A 226 4.01 2.73 22.01
N LEU A 227 3.62 1.77 21.17
CA LEU A 227 2.31 1.70 20.50
C LEU A 227 1.96 2.95 19.68
N LYS A 228 2.97 3.65 19.13
CA LYS A 228 2.74 4.74 18.17
C LYS A 228 2.51 4.17 16.78
N VAL A 229 1.45 4.64 16.13
CA VAL A 229 1.01 4.12 14.84
C VAL A 229 1.53 4.98 13.70
N LYS A 230 1.98 4.32 12.63
CA LYS A 230 2.30 4.92 11.33
C LYS A 230 1.60 4.14 10.22
N LEU A 231 0.64 4.78 9.55
CA LEU A 231 0.05 4.27 8.31
C LEU A 231 1.08 4.41 7.17
N ILE A 232 1.33 3.31 6.46
CA ILE A 232 2.29 3.23 5.37
C ILE A 232 1.63 2.78 4.05
N ASP A 233 2.37 2.93 2.95
CA ASP A 233 2.06 2.43 1.60
C ASP A 233 0.77 2.96 0.94
N PHE A 234 0.87 4.14 0.32
CA PHE A 234 -0.19 4.75 -0.48
C PHE A 234 -0.18 4.33 -1.96
N GLY A 235 0.48 3.21 -2.31
CA GLY A 235 0.66 2.78 -3.72
C GLY A 235 -0.63 2.38 -4.45
N LEU A 236 -1.71 2.13 -3.71
CA LEU A 236 -3.06 1.86 -4.25
C LEU A 236 -4.08 2.98 -3.94
N SER A 237 -3.65 4.03 -3.25
CA SER A 237 -4.51 5.14 -2.87
C SER A 237 -4.93 5.95 -4.08
N GLU A 238 -6.08 6.62 -3.95
CA GLU A 238 -6.63 7.47 -5.01
C GLU A 238 -7.15 8.78 -4.43
N VAL A 239 -6.80 9.88 -5.10
CA VAL A 239 -7.36 11.21 -4.82
C VAL A 239 -8.54 11.45 -5.75
N VAL A 240 -9.66 11.86 -5.20
CA VAL A 240 -10.85 12.23 -6.00
C VAL A 240 -11.13 13.72 -5.92
N ALA A 241 -11.74 14.28 -6.96
CA ALA A 241 -12.08 15.71 -6.99
C ALA A 241 -13.26 16.05 -6.07
N ASN A 242 -14.13 15.07 -5.83
CA ASN A 242 -15.31 15.17 -4.97
C ASN A 242 -15.39 13.90 -4.12
N PRO A 243 -15.60 13.97 -2.79
CA PRO A 243 -15.72 12.80 -1.92
C PRO A 243 -16.80 11.80 -2.37
N GLU A 244 -17.83 12.29 -3.06
CA GLU A 244 -18.95 11.50 -3.59
C GLU A 244 -18.61 10.82 -4.93
N GLN A 245 -17.45 11.12 -5.52
CA GLN A 245 -17.04 10.55 -6.80
C GLN A 245 -16.84 9.03 -6.65
N PRO A 246 -17.57 8.21 -7.43
CA PRO A 246 -17.43 6.78 -7.33
C PRO A 246 -16.11 6.28 -7.91
N LEU A 247 -15.44 5.42 -7.15
CA LEU A 247 -14.28 4.64 -7.57
C LEU A 247 -14.74 3.42 -8.36
N LYS A 248 -14.02 3.08 -9.42
CA LYS A 248 -14.42 2.02 -10.38
C LYS A 248 -13.37 0.94 -10.58
N THR A 249 -12.31 0.95 -9.79
CA THR A 249 -11.22 -0.02 -9.90
C THR A 249 -11.22 -0.93 -8.69
N VAL A 250 -11.27 -2.25 -8.92
CA VAL A 250 -11.00 -3.24 -7.87
C VAL A 250 -9.50 -3.27 -7.60
N CYS A 251 -9.12 -3.03 -6.35
CA CYS A 251 -7.77 -3.16 -5.83
C CYS A 251 -7.83 -3.53 -4.34
N GLY A 252 -6.66 -3.75 -3.75
CA GLY A 252 -6.52 -4.17 -2.37
C GLY A 252 -6.46 -5.67 -2.20
N THR A 253 -6.20 -6.09 -0.97
CA THR A 253 -6.13 -7.51 -0.58
C THR A 253 -7.54 -8.04 -0.28
N PRO A 254 -8.06 -9.08 -0.99
CA PRO A 254 -9.47 -9.50 -0.92
C PRO A 254 -10.04 -9.73 0.48
N LEU A 255 -9.22 -10.23 1.41
CA LEU A 255 -9.60 -10.52 2.79
C LEU A 255 -10.10 -9.28 3.55
N TYR A 256 -9.60 -8.09 3.19
CA TYR A 256 -9.91 -6.82 3.82
C TYR A 256 -10.94 -6.00 3.01
N CYS A 257 -11.26 -6.43 1.79
CA CYS A 257 -12.14 -5.69 0.89
C CYS A 257 -13.61 -5.75 1.33
N SER A 258 -14.29 -4.62 1.16
CA SER A 258 -15.72 -4.50 1.41
C SER A 258 -16.57 -5.24 0.37
N PRO A 259 -17.84 -5.59 0.69
CA PRO A 259 -18.76 -6.25 -0.24
C PRO A 259 -18.87 -5.50 -1.58
N GLU A 260 -19.01 -4.18 -1.58
CA GLU A 260 -19.16 -3.38 -2.79
C GLU A 260 -17.91 -3.40 -3.70
N ILE A 261 -16.71 -3.59 -3.14
CA ILE A 261 -15.49 -3.81 -3.94
C ILE A 261 -15.49 -5.21 -4.54
N LEU A 262 -15.77 -6.23 -3.72
CA LEU A 262 -15.74 -7.62 -4.15
C LEU A 262 -16.79 -7.94 -5.23
N PHE A 263 -17.90 -7.21 -5.23
CA PHE A 263 -19.01 -7.36 -6.18
C PHE A 263 -19.00 -6.31 -7.30
N LEU A 264 -18.02 -5.41 -7.35
CA LEU A 264 -17.98 -4.27 -8.27
C LEU A 264 -18.17 -4.66 -9.75
N HIS A 265 -17.60 -5.79 -10.18
CA HIS A 265 -17.69 -6.27 -11.56
C HIS A 265 -18.66 -7.44 -11.75
N ALA A 266 -19.49 -7.74 -10.74
CA ALA A 266 -20.48 -8.82 -10.84
C ALA A 266 -21.61 -8.49 -11.81
N THR A 267 -21.93 -7.20 -12.00
CA THR A 267 -22.92 -6.72 -12.97
C THR A 267 -22.41 -5.47 -13.68
N ALA A 268 -22.91 -5.23 -14.90
CA ALA A 268 -22.61 -4.00 -15.64
C ALA A 268 -23.10 -2.75 -14.90
N GLN A 269 -24.18 -2.86 -14.11
CA GLN A 269 -24.71 -1.77 -13.31
C GLN A 269 -23.77 -1.42 -12.16
N ALA A 270 -23.32 -2.40 -11.38
CA ALA A 270 -22.36 -2.18 -10.28
C ALA A 270 -21.05 -1.56 -10.81
N ALA A 271 -20.55 -2.04 -11.96
CA ALA A 271 -19.34 -1.48 -12.57
C ALA A 271 -19.53 -0.02 -13.02
N ARG A 272 -20.75 0.35 -13.41
CA ARG A 272 -21.09 1.73 -13.82
C ARG A 272 -21.26 2.65 -12.62
N GLU A 273 -21.89 2.17 -11.56
CA GLU A 273 -22.14 2.89 -10.31
C GLU A 273 -20.84 3.14 -9.54
N GLY A 274 -19.97 2.13 -9.43
CA GLY A 274 -18.75 2.23 -8.63
C GLY A 274 -19.03 2.10 -7.13
N PHE A 275 -18.04 2.47 -6.31
CA PHE A 275 -18.14 2.46 -4.85
C PHE A 275 -17.55 3.73 -4.24
N ARG A 276 -17.92 4.04 -2.99
CA ARG A 276 -17.39 5.17 -2.23
C ARG A 276 -16.15 4.74 -1.45
N GLY A 277 -15.08 5.53 -1.50
CA GLY A 277 -13.80 5.19 -0.87
C GLY A 277 -13.85 5.16 0.65
N GLY A 278 -14.42 6.19 1.27
CA GLY A 278 -14.49 6.32 2.74
C GLY A 278 -15.13 5.10 3.43
N PRO A 279 -16.36 4.70 3.07
CA PRO A 279 -17.01 3.51 3.64
C PRO A 279 -16.25 2.19 3.40
N ALA A 280 -15.48 2.09 2.31
CA ALA A 280 -14.68 0.90 2.02
C ALA A 280 -13.43 0.82 2.90
N ASP A 281 -12.76 1.96 3.15
CA ASP A 281 -11.66 2.04 4.12
C ASP A 281 -12.16 1.71 5.53
N VAL A 282 -13.34 2.22 5.93
CA VAL A 282 -13.96 1.93 7.23
C VAL A 282 -14.24 0.44 7.42
N TRP A 283 -14.79 -0.24 6.40
CA TRP A 283 -14.96 -1.70 6.45
C TRP A 283 -13.63 -2.40 6.71
N SER A 284 -12.57 -1.99 5.99
CA SER A 284 -11.24 -2.56 6.16
C SER A 284 -10.75 -2.39 7.59
N VAL A 285 -10.91 -1.21 8.21
CA VAL A 285 -10.59 -0.98 9.63
C VAL A 285 -11.32 -1.98 10.55
N GLY A 286 -12.62 -2.25 10.30
CA GLY A 286 -13.36 -3.26 11.06
C GLY A 286 -12.77 -4.66 10.96
N VAL A 287 -12.30 -5.05 9.76
CA VAL A 287 -11.58 -6.31 9.55
C VAL A 287 -10.27 -6.34 10.34
N LEU A 288 -9.50 -5.24 10.33
CA LEU A 288 -8.24 -5.14 11.08
C LEU A 288 -8.48 -5.24 12.60
N ILE A 289 -9.50 -4.54 13.14
CA ILE A 289 -9.86 -4.62 14.56
C ILE A 289 -10.21 -6.06 14.93
N PHE A 290 -11.11 -6.69 14.17
CA PHE A 290 -11.49 -8.08 14.41
C PHE A 290 -10.27 -9.02 14.38
N ALA A 291 -9.37 -8.83 13.41
CA ALA A 291 -8.16 -9.65 13.28
C ALA A 291 -7.22 -9.51 14.48
N LEU A 292 -6.97 -8.29 14.96
CA LEU A 292 -6.12 -8.08 16.14
C LEU A 292 -6.73 -8.62 17.43
N LEU A 293 -8.04 -8.46 17.63
CA LEU A 293 -8.72 -8.93 18.84
C LEU A 293 -8.89 -10.46 18.87
N THR A 294 -9.00 -11.10 17.71
CA THR A 294 -9.29 -12.55 17.63
C THR A 294 -8.11 -13.41 17.20
N GLY A 295 -7.12 -12.83 16.52
CA GLY A 295 -6.07 -13.57 15.83
C GLY A 295 -6.52 -14.18 14.49
N CYS A 296 -7.75 -13.91 14.03
CA CYS A 296 -8.35 -14.49 12.82
C CYS A 296 -9.10 -13.43 12.01
N ALA A 297 -9.21 -13.58 10.70
CA ALA A 297 -10.09 -12.72 9.90
C ALA A 297 -11.58 -13.05 10.17
N PRO A 298 -12.50 -12.05 10.05
CA PRO A 298 -13.94 -12.28 10.22
C PRO A 298 -14.55 -13.13 9.10
N PHE A 299 -13.94 -13.08 7.92
CA PHE A 299 -14.26 -13.91 6.75
C PHE A 299 -12.96 -14.47 6.21
N ASP A 300 -12.92 -15.75 5.91
CA ASP A 300 -11.71 -16.41 5.44
C ASP A 300 -12.08 -17.66 4.64
N ASP A 301 -11.87 -17.60 3.34
CA ASP A 301 -11.95 -18.76 2.47
C ASP A 301 -10.90 -18.62 1.36
N SER A 302 -10.20 -19.72 1.08
CA SER A 302 -9.23 -19.79 -0.01
C SER A 302 -9.86 -19.64 -1.41
N ASP A 303 -11.14 -19.99 -1.55
CA ASP A 303 -11.90 -19.81 -2.77
C ASP A 303 -12.54 -18.42 -2.79
N PHE A 304 -12.18 -17.62 -3.79
CA PHE A 304 -12.65 -16.23 -3.91
C PHE A 304 -14.18 -16.12 -4.02
N HIS A 305 -14.85 -17.09 -4.65
CA HIS A 305 -16.30 -17.08 -4.78
C HIS A 305 -16.97 -17.39 -3.44
N ARG A 306 -16.45 -18.33 -2.66
CA ARG A 306 -16.92 -18.62 -1.29
C ARG A 306 -16.67 -17.45 -0.34
N LEU A 307 -15.48 -16.85 -0.37
CA LEU A 307 -15.18 -15.63 0.39
C LEU A 307 -16.21 -14.54 0.10
N ARG A 308 -16.54 -14.32 -1.18
CA ARG A 308 -17.60 -13.38 -1.59
C ARG A 308 -18.98 -13.73 -1.04
N LEU A 309 -19.34 -15.01 -1.02
CA LEU A 309 -20.60 -15.45 -0.45
C LEU A 309 -20.63 -15.21 1.06
N ASP A 310 -19.54 -15.48 1.77
CA ASP A 310 -19.48 -15.30 3.22
C ASP A 310 -19.52 -13.83 3.62
N VAL A 311 -18.78 -12.97 2.90
CA VAL A 311 -18.84 -11.52 3.06
C VAL A 311 -20.25 -10.99 2.76
N SER A 312 -20.92 -11.49 1.72
CA SER A 312 -22.29 -11.03 1.38
C SER A 312 -23.35 -11.51 2.38
N ARG A 313 -23.19 -12.70 2.96
CA ARG A 313 -24.04 -13.22 4.04
C ARG A 313 -23.81 -12.49 5.36
N ASN A 314 -22.62 -11.92 5.55
CA ASN A 314 -22.22 -11.13 6.71
C ASN A 314 -22.55 -11.81 8.06
N ARG A 315 -22.24 -13.11 8.16
CA ARG A 315 -22.45 -13.92 9.37
C ARG A 315 -21.15 -14.06 10.15
N ILE A 316 -20.82 -13.03 10.92
CA ILE A 316 -19.61 -13.01 11.75
C ILE A 316 -19.90 -13.68 13.08
N ASN A 317 -19.04 -14.61 13.48
CA ASN A 317 -19.03 -15.17 14.83
C ASN A 317 -18.17 -14.29 15.74
N TYR A 318 -18.78 -13.64 16.71
CA TYR A 318 -18.08 -12.80 17.69
C TYR A 318 -17.78 -13.63 18.95
N PRO A 319 -16.49 -13.89 19.26
CA PRO A 319 -16.13 -14.66 20.44
C PRO A 319 -16.65 -14.03 21.75
N ALA A 320 -16.97 -14.89 22.72
CA ALA A 320 -17.53 -14.46 24.00
C ALA A 320 -16.57 -13.56 24.80
N TYR A 321 -15.25 -13.70 24.60
CA TYR A 321 -14.22 -12.92 25.29
C TYR A 321 -14.08 -11.48 24.79
N ILE A 322 -14.69 -11.12 23.66
CA ILE A 322 -14.73 -9.73 23.20
C ILE A 322 -15.79 -8.98 24.01
N SER A 323 -15.52 -7.74 24.41
CA SER A 323 -16.45 -6.88 25.13
C SER A 323 -17.70 -6.55 24.29
N ASP A 324 -18.81 -6.24 24.96
CA ASP A 324 -20.04 -5.87 24.23
C ASP A 324 -19.89 -4.52 23.52
N GLN A 325 -19.03 -3.64 24.00
CA GLN A 325 -18.67 -2.38 23.33
C GLN A 325 -17.92 -2.64 22.01
N ALA A 326 -16.89 -3.49 22.02
CA ALA A 326 -16.18 -3.89 20.81
C ALA A 326 -17.09 -4.61 19.81
N LYS A 327 -17.96 -5.52 20.29
CA LYS A 327 -18.98 -6.16 19.44
C LYS A 327 -19.93 -5.13 18.84
N GLY A 328 -20.37 -4.13 19.62
CA GLY A 328 -21.23 -3.06 19.15
C GLY A 328 -20.58 -2.22 18.04
N LEU A 329 -19.32 -1.81 18.25
CA LEU A 329 -18.50 -1.13 17.26
C LEU A 329 -18.39 -1.96 15.96
N LEU A 330 -17.95 -3.21 16.07
CA LEU A 330 -17.75 -4.10 14.91
C LEU A 330 -19.06 -4.35 14.15
N LYS A 331 -20.19 -4.50 14.85
CA LYS A 331 -21.52 -4.65 14.21
C LYS A 331 -21.98 -3.41 13.45
N ASN A 332 -21.53 -2.21 13.85
CA ASN A 332 -21.85 -0.97 13.13
C ASN A 332 -20.89 -0.72 11.95
N VAL A 333 -19.65 -1.21 12.03
CA VAL A 333 -18.64 -1.06 10.96
C VAL A 333 -18.80 -2.13 9.87
N LEU A 334 -18.94 -3.40 10.26
CA LEU A 334 -19.03 -4.54 9.36
C LEU A 334 -20.47 -4.75 8.91
N VAL A 335 -21.07 -3.70 8.34
CA VAL A 335 -22.42 -3.70 7.75
C VAL A 335 -22.31 -3.78 6.23
N THR A 336 -23.14 -4.60 5.60
CA THR A 336 -23.08 -4.83 4.14
C THR A 336 -23.38 -3.55 3.36
N ASP A 337 -24.37 -2.77 3.77
CA ASP A 337 -24.72 -1.49 3.14
C ASP A 337 -23.68 -0.41 3.49
N PRO A 338 -22.93 0.13 2.52
CA PRO A 338 -21.91 1.14 2.77
C PRO A 338 -22.50 2.47 3.26
N LEU A 339 -23.78 2.77 3.02
CA LEU A 339 -24.42 4.01 3.49
C LEU A 339 -24.76 3.98 4.98
N MET A 340 -24.83 2.78 5.56
CA MET A 340 -25.10 2.58 6.99
C MET A 340 -23.81 2.56 7.82
N ARG A 341 -22.64 2.56 7.19
CA ARG A 341 -21.36 2.56 7.90
C ARG A 341 -21.05 3.97 8.42
N PRO A 342 -20.56 4.10 9.66
CA PRO A 342 -20.10 5.38 10.20
C PRO A 342 -18.88 5.89 9.41
N THR A 343 -18.65 7.20 9.44
CA THR A 343 -17.40 7.78 8.94
C THR A 343 -16.25 7.56 9.93
N ALA A 344 -15.00 7.82 9.50
CA ALA A 344 -13.86 7.78 10.41
C ALA A 344 -14.04 8.75 11.60
N THR A 345 -14.59 9.93 11.35
CA THR A 345 -14.95 10.93 12.37
C THR A 345 -16.00 10.40 13.33
N ASP A 346 -17.08 9.80 12.82
CA ASP A 346 -18.13 9.22 13.68
C ASP A 346 -17.56 8.13 14.58
N LEU A 347 -16.67 7.27 14.05
CA LEU A 347 -16.06 6.18 14.81
C LEU A 347 -15.27 6.66 16.02
N LEU A 348 -14.54 7.78 15.92
CA LEU A 348 -13.78 8.32 17.03
C LEU A 348 -14.66 8.69 18.24
N SER A 349 -15.97 8.90 18.04
CA SER A 349 -16.93 9.18 19.12
C SER A 349 -17.48 7.94 19.83
N TYR A 350 -17.19 6.73 19.35
CA TYR A 350 -17.72 5.50 19.94
C TYR A 350 -17.08 5.22 21.30
N GLY A 351 -17.89 4.76 22.27
CA GLY A 351 -17.44 4.49 23.65
C GLY A 351 -16.22 3.57 23.75
N TRP A 352 -16.08 2.61 22.84
CA TRP A 352 -14.91 1.72 22.79
C TRP A 352 -13.56 2.46 22.63
N PHE A 353 -13.56 3.65 22.02
CA PHE A 353 -12.38 4.51 21.91
C PHE A 353 -12.25 5.56 23.02
N GLN A 354 -13.30 5.77 23.82
CA GLN A 354 -13.34 6.77 24.88
C GLN A 354 -12.88 6.19 26.23
N ASP A 355 -13.08 4.88 26.43
CA ASP A 355 -12.73 4.20 27.68
C ASP A 355 -11.23 3.84 27.78
N SER A 356 -10.43 4.12 26.74
CA SER A 356 -8.97 3.98 26.81
C SER A 356 -8.39 5.17 27.57
N PRO A 357 -7.57 4.99 28.62
CA PRO A 357 -6.91 6.11 29.29
C PRO A 357 -6.13 6.90 28.23
N GLU A 358 -6.44 8.19 28.13
CA GLU A 358 -5.63 9.10 27.32
C GLU A 358 -4.18 8.88 27.72
N SER A 359 -3.31 8.64 26.75
CA SER A 359 -1.88 8.69 26.97
C SER A 359 -1.53 10.14 27.29
N GLU A 360 -1.80 10.58 28.52
CA GLU A 360 -1.11 11.70 29.13
C GLU A 360 0.37 11.42 28.94
N SER A 361 1.09 12.43 28.44
CA SER A 361 2.53 12.41 28.36
C SER A 361 3.10 11.84 29.66
N LEU A 362 3.65 10.62 29.60
CA LEU A 362 4.43 10.05 30.68
C LEU A 362 5.63 10.97 30.87
N SER A 363 5.47 11.91 31.79
CA SER A 363 6.58 12.57 32.45
C SER A 363 7.39 11.49 33.15
N ASP A 364 8.71 11.57 32.97
CA ASP A 364 9.72 10.73 33.60
C ASP A 364 9.36 10.16 34.98
N ASN A 365 9.80 8.92 35.18
CA ASN A 365 9.82 8.10 36.39
C ASN A 365 8.68 7.09 36.54
N GLN A 366 8.79 5.99 35.79
CA GLN A 366 8.87 4.63 36.35
C GLN A 366 9.39 3.68 35.26
N GLU A 367 10.68 3.35 35.33
CA GLU A 367 11.26 2.20 34.62
C GLU A 367 10.61 0.93 35.17
N GLU A 368 9.52 0.47 34.55
CA GLU A 368 9.25 -0.96 34.55
C GLU A 368 10.06 -1.58 33.42
N ASP A 369 11.24 -2.06 33.80
CA ASP A 369 12.11 -2.94 33.02
C ASP A 369 11.32 -4.15 32.49
N TRP A 370 10.78 -4.05 31.28
CA TRP A 370 10.32 -5.23 30.54
C TRP A 370 11.54 -5.96 29.96
N LEU A 371 12.24 -6.69 30.83
CA LEU A 371 13.15 -7.74 30.40
C LEU A 371 12.33 -8.87 29.79
N CYS A 372 12.34 -8.95 28.46
CA CYS A 372 11.88 -10.09 27.67
C CYS A 372 12.59 -11.37 28.14
N THR A 373 12.01 -12.02 29.16
CA THR A 373 12.54 -13.26 29.74
C THR A 373 11.45 -14.32 29.71
N LYS A 374 10.82 -14.53 28.54
CA LYS A 374 10.19 -15.82 28.27
C LYS A 374 11.16 -16.64 27.44
N ARG A 375 11.67 -17.69 28.10
CA ARG A 375 12.44 -18.78 27.49
C ARG A 375 11.73 -19.24 26.22
N LYS A 376 12.55 -19.49 25.19
CA LYS A 376 12.23 -19.88 23.81
C LYS A 376 11.60 -21.27 23.68
N THR A 377 10.87 -21.74 24.68
CA THR A 377 10.34 -23.09 24.80
C THR A 377 8.95 -22.97 25.38
N GLU A 378 7.95 -23.49 24.66
CA GLU A 378 6.49 -23.31 24.87
C GLU A 378 5.87 -22.13 24.09
N LEU A 379 6.21 -22.00 22.80
CA LEU A 379 5.24 -21.45 21.85
C LEU A 379 4.25 -22.58 21.54
N ASN A 380 3.01 -22.47 22.00
CA ASN A 380 1.95 -23.38 21.61
C ASN A 380 1.84 -23.39 20.07
N ASP A 381 2.02 -24.56 19.48
CA ASP A 381 1.85 -24.86 18.05
C ASP A 381 0.39 -24.69 17.54
N ASP A 382 -0.52 -24.18 18.37
CA ASP A 382 -1.96 -24.09 18.11
C ASP A 382 -2.43 -22.76 17.48
N ILE A 383 -1.59 -21.73 17.37
CA ILE A 383 -1.91 -20.52 16.59
C ILE A 383 -1.39 -20.70 15.16
N ARG A 384 -1.89 -21.71 14.44
CA ARG A 384 -1.69 -21.80 12.99
C ARG A 384 -2.57 -20.77 12.28
N CYS A 385 -2.15 -19.51 12.30
CA CYS A 385 -2.73 -18.45 11.47
C CYS A 385 -2.26 -18.65 10.01
N ARG A 386 -2.73 -19.73 9.38
CA ARG A 386 -2.36 -20.11 8.00
C ARG A 386 -3.03 -19.22 6.94
N SER A 387 -3.95 -18.33 7.32
CA SER A 387 -4.78 -17.58 6.37
C SER A 387 -4.54 -16.08 6.28
N LEU A 388 -4.02 -15.43 7.34
CA LEU A 388 -3.60 -14.03 7.26
C LEU A 388 -2.35 -13.86 6.37
N SER A 389 -1.53 -14.91 6.22
CA SER A 389 -0.45 -14.98 5.22
C SER A 389 -0.96 -15.67 3.94
N CYS A 390 -1.40 -14.89 2.96
CA CYS A 390 -1.91 -15.40 1.68
C CYS A 390 -0.91 -16.38 1.01
N ARG A 391 -1.28 -17.67 0.89
CA ARG A 391 -0.61 -18.62 -0.01
C ARG A 391 -1.04 -18.34 -1.46
N ARG A 392 -0.09 -18.19 -2.38
CA ARG A 392 -0.31 -18.45 -3.81
C ARG A 392 -0.51 -19.96 -4.01
N THR A 393 -1.67 -20.37 -4.50
CA THR A 393 -1.73 -21.50 -5.42
C THR A 393 -1.75 -20.92 -6.82
N THR A 394 -0.81 -21.38 -7.64
CA THR A 394 -0.69 -21.04 -9.07
C THR A 394 -1.99 -21.34 -9.81
N GLU A 395 -2.27 -20.51 -10.82
CA GLU A 395 -3.37 -20.60 -11.80
C GLU A 395 -4.70 -19.92 -11.42
N SER A 396 -4.77 -18.60 -11.62
CA SER A 396 -5.92 -17.96 -12.29
C SER A 396 -5.60 -16.53 -12.70
N ASP A 397 -5.92 -16.20 -13.95
CA ASP A 397 -5.80 -14.86 -14.53
C ASP A 397 -6.79 -13.90 -13.86
N GLY A 398 -6.33 -13.21 -12.83
CA GLY A 398 -7.05 -12.13 -12.16
C GLY A 398 -6.06 -11.13 -11.58
N THR A 399 -6.28 -9.84 -11.82
CA THR A 399 -5.45 -8.75 -11.29
C THR A 399 -5.61 -8.60 -9.79
N TYR A 400 -4.99 -9.48 -9.01
CA TYR A 400 -4.76 -9.30 -7.57
C TYR A 400 -3.25 -9.27 -7.33
N SER A 401 -2.77 -8.14 -6.79
CA SER A 401 -1.37 -7.97 -6.40
C SER A 401 -1.23 -8.44 -4.97
N SER A 402 -0.86 -9.71 -4.75
CA SER A 402 -0.49 -10.19 -3.41
C SER A 402 0.97 -9.84 -3.10
N SER A 403 1.20 -9.15 -1.99
CA SER A 403 2.51 -8.84 -1.42
C SER A 403 2.67 -9.56 -0.07
N ALA A 404 3.27 -10.74 -0.11
CA ALA A 404 4.15 -11.34 0.91
C ALA A 404 4.35 -12.83 0.57
N SER A 405 5.60 -13.28 0.48
CA SER A 405 5.92 -14.71 0.35
C SER A 405 6.30 -15.27 1.72
N LEU A 406 5.88 -16.51 2.02
CA LEU A 406 6.27 -17.24 3.25
C LEU A 406 7.80 -17.53 3.31
N GLU A 407 8.53 -17.36 2.21
CA GLU A 407 9.98 -17.54 2.17
C GLU A 407 10.76 -16.33 2.74
N ASP A 408 10.15 -15.15 2.83
CA ASP A 408 10.83 -13.93 3.26
C ASP A 408 11.00 -13.84 4.80
N VAL A 409 10.07 -14.43 5.57
CA VAL A 409 10.12 -14.43 7.05
C VAL A 409 11.25 -15.33 7.58
N SER A 410 11.56 -16.43 6.89
CA SER A 410 12.65 -17.34 7.30
C SER A 410 14.04 -16.78 6.98
N LYS A 411 14.17 -15.90 5.98
CA LYS A 411 15.44 -15.25 5.63
C LYS A 411 15.81 -14.09 6.58
N ARG A 412 14.83 -13.45 7.23
CA ARG A 412 15.07 -12.40 8.26
C ARG A 412 15.83 -12.92 9.50
N LYS A 413 15.80 -14.22 9.79
CA LYS A 413 16.40 -14.81 11.01
C LYS A 413 17.86 -15.24 10.89
N LEU A 414 18.47 -15.22 9.69
CA LEU A 414 19.78 -15.85 9.44
C LEU A 414 20.95 -14.90 9.16
N SER A 415 20.79 -13.59 9.33
CA SER A 415 21.90 -12.64 9.24
C SER A 415 22.04 -11.80 10.51
N SER A 416 22.65 -12.40 11.53
CA SER A 416 23.34 -11.64 12.58
C SER A 416 24.85 -11.85 12.39
N PRO A 417 25.68 -10.79 12.46
CA PRO A 417 27.11 -10.93 12.28
C PRO A 417 27.74 -11.44 13.58
N THR A 418 28.36 -12.62 13.53
CA THR A 418 29.32 -13.02 14.56
C THR A 418 30.58 -12.18 14.39
N HIS A 419 30.88 -11.38 15.42
CA HIS A 419 32.18 -10.76 15.63
C HIS A 419 33.27 -11.84 15.58
N PHE A 420 34.23 -11.69 14.68
CA PHE A 420 35.57 -12.26 14.85
C PHE A 420 36.59 -11.16 14.58
N SER A 421 37.24 -10.72 15.67
CA SER A 421 38.38 -9.81 15.65
C SER A 421 39.64 -10.56 15.24
N SER A 422 40.38 -9.96 14.32
CA SER A 422 41.75 -10.33 13.94
C SER A 422 42.74 -10.07 15.08
N LEU A 423 43.61 -11.04 15.40
CA LEU A 423 44.93 -10.91 16.03
C LEU A 423 45.68 -12.22 15.68
N GLU A 424 46.53 -12.21 14.65
CA GLU A 424 48.00 -12.04 14.69
C GLU A 424 48.82 -13.33 14.89
N LYS A 425 49.70 -13.56 13.88
CA LYS A 425 51.09 -14.06 13.92
C LYS A 425 51.44 -15.54 13.69
N GLU A 426 52.30 -15.68 12.67
CA GLU A 426 53.50 -16.54 12.53
C GLU A 426 53.28 -18.05 12.42
N ALA A 427 53.45 -18.61 11.22
CA ALA A 427 54.71 -19.08 10.60
C ALA A 427 55.23 -20.40 11.21
N VAL A 428 55.46 -21.38 10.33
CA VAL A 428 56.54 -22.39 10.30
C VAL A 428 56.04 -23.73 9.72
N GLU A 429 56.61 -24.04 8.54
CA GLU A 429 57.03 -25.33 8.01
C GLU A 429 56.10 -26.56 7.97
N GLY A 430 56.08 -27.20 6.80
CA GLY A 430 56.46 -28.62 6.76
C GLY A 430 55.44 -29.62 6.19
N THR A 431 55.71 -30.03 4.94
CA THR A 431 55.75 -31.43 4.47
C THR A 431 54.46 -32.28 4.40
N THR A 432 54.14 -32.70 3.16
CA THR A 432 53.77 -34.08 2.69
C THR A 432 52.63 -34.82 3.42
N PHE A 433 51.61 -35.37 2.76
CA PHE A 433 51.55 -36.16 1.52
C PHE A 433 50.16 -36.01 0.87
#